data_AF-E9E0C0-F1
#
_entry.id   AF-E9E0C0-F1
#
_cell.length_a   1.000
_cell.length_b   1.000
_cell.length_c   1.000
_cell.angle_alpha   90.00
_cell.angle_beta   90.00
_cell.angle_gamma   90.00
#
_symmetry.space_group_name_H-M   'P 1'
#
loop_
_entity.id
_entity.type
_entity.pdbx_description
1 polymer ?
#
loop_
_entity_poly.entity_id
_entity_poly.type
_entity_poly.pdbx_seq_one_letter_code
_entity_poly.pdbx_strand_id
1 'polypeptide(L)'
;MKKRSASLNEVSRVDLDRRFVLAHVINALTWGVSAGVSIYYTVRAPRDGPTIGTRIWDQNFQYETGLTIDPNMVIAYWVGMHVALFVHMLANISAASNDISYITISNHFSINNLLHVVFLVLFVRSAFGWAECILILNFFNLSVLYFKHSKLSHFTRISVICGPLAWNFIAIFWNWEIAVTAGIGYNDTIEGFGLFFVWAILGYGVFSLLVFQDLAMAFLLAYLCASIAVAQHFLQRSDRMWIPPVVIASMGYDIQKWCRK
;
A
#
# COMPACT_ATOMS: atom_id res chain seq x y z
N MET A 1 -11.45 9.78 49.70
CA MET A 1 -10.58 9.48 48.54
C MET A 1 -11.15 8.45 47.56
N LYS A 2 -11.66 7.28 48.01
CA LYS A 2 -12.17 6.19 47.14
C LYS A 2 -13.28 6.59 46.14
N LYS A 3 -14.18 7.50 46.51
CA LYS A 3 -15.28 7.98 45.65
C LYS A 3 -14.77 8.86 44.48
N ARG A 4 -13.67 9.60 44.68
CA ARG A 4 -13.04 10.46 43.67
C ARG A 4 -12.26 9.65 42.64
N SER A 5 -11.62 8.54 43.04
CA SER A 5 -10.94 7.65 42.08
C SER A 5 -11.94 6.85 41.23
N ALA A 6 -13.09 6.46 41.81
CA ALA A 6 -14.17 5.80 41.06
C ALA A 6 -14.75 6.72 39.98
N SER A 7 -15.04 7.98 40.30
CA SER A 7 -15.56 8.94 39.32
C SER A 7 -14.55 9.28 38.21
N LEU A 8 -13.25 9.38 38.55
CA LEU A 8 -12.20 9.63 37.55
C LEU A 8 -12.03 8.44 36.58
N ASN A 9 -12.16 7.21 37.08
CA ASN A 9 -12.08 6.00 36.26
C ASN A 9 -13.32 5.81 35.36
N GLU A 10 -14.49 6.29 35.79
CA GLU A 10 -15.70 6.25 34.99
C GLU A 10 -15.65 7.27 33.84
N VAL A 11 -15.20 8.49 34.12
CA VAL A 11 -15.01 9.54 33.10
C VAL A 11 -13.98 9.12 32.06
N SER A 12 -12.86 8.49 32.47
CA SER A 12 -11.83 8.05 31.52
C SER A 12 -12.31 6.91 30.61
N ARG A 13 -13.16 6.01 31.09
CA ARG A 13 -13.77 4.95 30.26
C ARG A 13 -14.73 5.53 29.24
N VAL A 14 -15.62 6.44 29.65
CA VAL A 14 -16.59 7.07 28.73
C VAL A 14 -15.87 7.86 27.61
N ASP A 15 -14.78 8.56 27.91
CA ASP A 15 -13.98 9.24 26.89
C ASP A 15 -13.32 8.24 25.91
N LEU A 16 -12.81 7.13 26.43
CA LEU A 16 -12.18 6.09 25.62
C LEU A 16 -13.17 5.40 24.69
N ASP A 17 -14.37 5.07 25.18
CA ASP A 17 -15.46 4.50 24.38
C ASP A 17 -15.87 5.44 23.24
N ARG A 18 -15.97 6.75 23.51
CA ARG A 18 -16.28 7.75 22.47
C ARG A 18 -15.19 7.81 21.40
N ARG A 19 -13.91 7.82 21.80
CA ARG A 19 -12.78 7.82 20.84
C ARG A 19 -12.77 6.53 20.01
N PHE A 20 -13.13 5.41 20.61
CA PHE A 20 -13.20 4.13 19.93
C PHE A 20 -14.30 4.10 18.85
N VAL A 21 -15.50 4.61 19.18
CA VAL A 21 -16.60 4.76 18.19
C VAL A 21 -16.20 5.72 17.09
N LEU A 22 -15.61 6.87 17.44
CA LEU A 22 -15.14 7.85 16.46
C LEU A 22 -14.10 7.26 15.51
N ALA A 23 -13.15 6.49 16.03
CA ALA A 23 -12.14 5.77 15.25
C ALA A 23 -12.78 4.82 14.22
N HIS A 24 -13.82 4.07 14.59
CA HIS A 24 -14.54 3.19 13.65
C HIS A 24 -15.22 3.98 12.54
N VAL A 25 -15.91 5.07 12.89
CA VAL A 25 -16.60 5.92 11.91
C VAL A 25 -15.58 6.53 10.94
N ILE A 26 -14.47 7.08 11.44
CA ILE A 26 -13.43 7.66 10.59
C ILE A 26 -12.78 6.59 9.71
N ASN A 27 -12.47 5.41 10.24
CA ASN A 27 -11.90 4.30 9.46
C ASN A 27 -12.85 3.91 8.31
N ALA A 28 -14.14 3.73 8.59
CA ALA A 28 -15.13 3.35 7.59
C ALA A 28 -15.29 4.42 6.50
N LEU A 29 -15.34 5.70 6.89
CA LEU A 29 -15.45 6.82 5.96
C LEU A 29 -14.19 6.95 5.09
N THR A 30 -13.00 6.95 5.69
CA THR A 30 -11.75 7.08 4.94
C THR A 30 -11.50 5.88 4.03
N TRP A 31 -11.82 4.67 4.48
CA TRP A 31 -11.78 3.47 3.64
C TRP A 31 -12.76 3.57 2.46
N GLY A 32 -14.00 4.00 2.71
CA GLY A 32 -15.02 4.13 1.67
C GLY A 32 -14.64 5.16 0.60
N VAL A 33 -14.07 6.29 1.03
CA VAL A 33 -13.52 7.30 0.11
C VAL A 33 -12.35 6.74 -0.69
N SER A 34 -11.40 6.06 -0.03
CA SER A 34 -10.25 5.43 -0.70
C SER A 34 -10.68 4.42 -1.76
N ALA A 35 -11.55 3.47 -1.39
CA ALA A 35 -12.09 2.47 -2.31
C ALA A 35 -12.85 3.13 -3.48
N GLY A 36 -13.71 4.11 -3.17
CA GLY A 36 -14.51 4.82 -4.17
C GLY A 36 -13.65 5.59 -5.17
N VAL A 37 -12.62 6.29 -4.71
CA VAL A 37 -11.68 7.04 -5.57
C VAL A 37 -10.85 6.08 -6.44
N SER A 38 -10.36 4.98 -5.87
CA SER A 38 -9.63 3.94 -6.61
C SER A 38 -10.48 3.33 -7.73
N ILE A 39 -11.74 2.98 -7.43
CA ILE A 39 -12.69 2.48 -8.44
C ILE A 39 -12.95 3.54 -9.49
N TYR A 40 -13.26 4.78 -9.08
CA TYR A 40 -13.58 5.87 -9.99
C TYR A 40 -12.45 6.10 -11.00
N TYR A 41 -11.21 6.27 -10.54
CA TYR A 41 -10.07 6.56 -11.41
C TYR A 41 -9.51 5.33 -12.16
N THR A 42 -9.93 4.13 -11.79
CA THR A 42 -9.70 2.92 -12.61
C THR A 42 -10.52 2.97 -13.90
N VAL A 43 -11.76 3.47 -13.85
CA VAL A 43 -12.69 3.44 -14.99
C VAL A 43 -12.92 4.80 -15.68
N ARG A 44 -12.64 5.91 -14.99
CA ARG A 44 -12.90 7.28 -15.49
C ARG A 44 -11.68 8.17 -15.31
N ALA A 45 -11.33 8.90 -16.36
CA ALA A 45 -10.33 9.96 -16.28
C ALA A 45 -10.91 11.21 -15.61
N PRO A 46 -10.11 11.99 -14.85
CA PRO A 46 -10.51 13.31 -14.39
C PRO A 46 -10.78 14.23 -15.58
N ARG A 47 -11.88 14.98 -15.53
CA ARG A 47 -12.28 15.94 -16.59
C ARG A 47 -12.34 17.38 -16.07
N ASP A 48 -11.90 17.57 -14.85
CA ASP A 48 -11.89 18.81 -14.10
C ASP A 48 -10.47 19.39 -14.02
N GLY A 49 -10.37 20.71 -14.02
CA GLY A 49 -9.12 21.44 -13.88
C GLY A 49 -8.45 21.84 -15.21
N PRO A 50 -7.28 22.48 -15.13
CA PRO A 50 -6.56 23.02 -16.30
C PRO A 50 -5.84 21.95 -17.13
N THR A 51 -5.62 20.76 -16.57
CA THR A 51 -5.00 19.63 -17.26
C THR A 51 -5.99 18.48 -17.37
N ILE A 52 -6.19 17.97 -18.60
CA ILE A 52 -6.93 16.73 -18.80
C ILE A 52 -6.05 15.60 -18.29
N GLY A 53 -6.46 14.96 -17.20
CA GLY A 53 -5.74 13.80 -16.68
C GLY A 53 -6.17 12.51 -17.36
N THR A 54 -5.55 11.40 -16.97
CA THR A 54 -5.79 10.07 -17.54
C THR A 54 -6.17 9.07 -16.45
N ARG A 55 -6.72 7.91 -16.82
CA ARG A 55 -7.01 6.86 -15.83
C ARG A 55 -5.71 6.34 -15.23
N ILE A 56 -5.79 5.70 -14.05
CA ILE A 56 -4.62 5.14 -13.36
C ILE A 56 -3.79 4.26 -14.31
N TRP A 57 -4.46 3.34 -15.01
CA TRP A 57 -3.79 2.40 -15.90
C TRP A 57 -3.42 2.99 -17.25
N ASP A 58 -4.09 4.06 -17.69
CA ASP A 58 -3.65 4.78 -18.88
C ASP A 58 -2.31 5.47 -18.60
N GLN A 59 -2.10 6.08 -17.42
CA GLN A 59 -0.79 6.64 -17.05
C GLN A 59 0.32 5.60 -17.08
N ASN A 60 0.04 4.40 -16.55
CA ASN A 60 0.98 3.28 -16.48
C ASN A 60 1.53 2.87 -17.85
N PHE A 61 0.71 2.98 -18.91
CA PHE A 61 1.10 2.65 -20.28
C PHE A 61 1.42 3.86 -21.14
N GLN A 62 1.01 5.07 -20.73
CA GLN A 62 1.41 6.31 -21.39
C GLN A 62 2.91 6.56 -21.21
N TYR A 63 3.43 6.21 -20.03
CA TYR A 63 4.85 6.29 -19.71
C TYR A 63 5.35 4.87 -19.41
N GLU A 64 5.62 4.09 -20.45
CA GLU A 64 6.13 2.73 -20.29
C GLU A 64 7.57 2.72 -19.73
N THR A 65 7.75 2.07 -18.59
CA THR A 65 9.01 2.01 -17.85
C THR A 65 9.37 0.57 -17.45
N GLY A 66 10.54 0.35 -16.85
CA GLY A 66 10.93 -0.97 -16.34
C GLY A 66 10.08 -1.47 -15.19
N LEU A 67 9.36 -0.57 -14.51
CA LEU A 67 8.38 -0.85 -13.48
C LEU A 67 6.93 -0.71 -13.99
N THR A 68 6.66 -0.67 -15.30
CA THR A 68 5.28 -0.80 -15.77
C THR A 68 4.68 -2.10 -15.24
N ILE A 69 3.49 -2.01 -14.64
CA ILE A 69 2.86 -3.10 -13.88
C ILE A 69 1.60 -3.59 -14.59
N ASP A 70 1.28 -4.88 -14.50
CA ASP A 70 0.02 -5.43 -15.02
C ASP A 70 -1.19 -4.91 -14.20
N PRO A 71 -2.14 -4.19 -14.83
CA PRO A 71 -3.31 -3.65 -14.16
C PRO A 71 -4.17 -4.71 -13.49
N ASN A 72 -4.38 -5.86 -14.14
CA ASN A 72 -5.33 -6.85 -13.67
C ASN A 72 -4.85 -7.48 -12.35
N MET A 73 -3.55 -7.77 -12.26
CA MET A 73 -2.93 -8.27 -11.04
C MET A 73 -2.98 -7.24 -9.91
N VAL A 74 -2.66 -5.97 -10.18
CA VAL A 74 -2.72 -4.93 -9.13
C VAL A 74 -4.16 -4.62 -8.71
N ILE A 75 -5.12 -4.66 -9.64
CA ILE A 75 -6.55 -4.56 -9.29
C ILE A 75 -6.94 -5.74 -8.39
N ALA A 76 -6.55 -6.98 -8.73
CA ALA A 76 -6.84 -8.15 -7.90
C ALA A 76 -6.20 -8.06 -6.51
N TYR A 77 -4.96 -7.57 -6.42
CA TYR A 77 -4.28 -7.24 -5.18
C TYR A 77 -5.14 -6.28 -4.33
N TRP A 78 -5.53 -5.14 -4.89
CA TRP A 78 -6.30 -4.14 -4.16
C TRP A 78 -7.70 -4.63 -3.79
N VAL A 79 -8.38 -5.40 -4.65
CA VAL A 79 -9.67 -6.01 -4.31
C VAL A 79 -9.51 -6.90 -3.08
N GLY A 80 -8.50 -7.78 -3.05
CA GLY A 80 -8.20 -8.62 -1.90
C GLY A 80 -7.93 -7.80 -0.64
N MET A 81 -7.15 -6.73 -0.75
CA MET A 81 -6.85 -5.82 0.35
C MET A 81 -8.09 -5.10 0.89
N HIS A 82 -8.95 -4.56 0.02
CA HIS A 82 -10.17 -3.86 0.43
C HIS A 82 -11.17 -4.81 1.10
N VAL A 83 -11.30 -6.04 0.60
CA VAL A 83 -12.12 -7.08 1.24
C VAL A 83 -11.57 -7.44 2.63
N ALA A 84 -10.25 -7.64 2.75
CA ALA A 84 -9.64 -7.96 4.02
C ALA A 84 -9.79 -6.83 5.05
N LEU A 85 -9.66 -5.57 4.60
CA LEU A 85 -9.92 -4.39 5.42
C LEU A 85 -11.38 -4.28 5.86
N PHE A 86 -12.33 -4.57 4.97
CA PHE A 86 -13.75 -4.58 5.30
C PHE A 86 -14.08 -5.64 6.36
N VAL A 87 -13.57 -6.86 6.19
CA VAL A 87 -13.73 -7.95 7.18
C VAL A 87 -13.08 -7.57 8.51
N HIS A 88 -11.89 -6.96 8.49
CA HIS A 88 -11.24 -6.47 9.71
C HIS A 88 -12.12 -5.45 10.44
N MET A 89 -12.72 -4.47 9.75
CA MET A 89 -13.61 -3.49 10.37
C MET A 89 -14.87 -4.16 10.96
N LEU A 90 -15.48 -5.11 10.25
CA LEU A 90 -16.64 -5.85 10.76
C LEU A 90 -16.30 -6.67 12.01
N ALA A 91 -15.15 -7.35 12.01
CA ALA A 91 -14.71 -8.18 13.14
C ALA A 91 -14.43 -7.36 14.42
N ASN A 92 -14.13 -6.06 14.28
CA ASN A 92 -13.82 -5.17 15.40
C ASN A 92 -14.99 -4.27 15.82
N ILE A 93 -16.12 -4.29 15.09
CA ILE A 93 -17.27 -3.41 15.35
C ILE A 93 -17.90 -3.59 16.74
N SER A 94 -17.78 -4.80 17.30
CA SER A 94 -18.30 -5.18 18.62
C SER A 94 -17.21 -5.40 19.65
N ALA A 95 -15.94 -5.23 19.26
CA ALA A 95 -14.82 -5.41 20.18
C ALA A 95 -14.75 -4.16 21.08
N ALA A 96 -15.49 -4.14 22.18
CA ALA A 96 -15.35 -3.11 23.21
C ALA A 96 -13.95 -3.25 23.84
N SER A 97 -12.94 -2.66 23.21
CA SER A 97 -11.57 -2.70 23.70
C SER A 97 -11.19 -1.30 24.20
N ASN A 98 -10.87 -1.23 25.49
CA ASN A 98 -10.20 -0.07 26.10
C ASN A 98 -8.72 -0.01 25.69
N ASP A 99 -8.38 -0.49 24.48
CA ASP A 99 -7.00 -0.61 24.03
C ASP A 99 -6.60 0.63 23.23
N ILE A 100 -5.73 1.44 23.84
CA ILE A 100 -5.14 2.63 23.21
C ILE A 100 -4.35 2.26 21.94
N SER A 101 -3.85 1.03 21.85
CA SER A 101 -3.17 0.50 20.66
C SER A 101 -4.10 0.49 19.45
N TYR A 102 -5.38 0.17 19.64
CA TYR A 102 -6.38 0.17 18.57
C TYR A 102 -6.55 1.57 17.98
N ILE A 103 -6.69 2.59 18.84
CA ILE A 103 -6.83 3.98 18.39
C ILE A 103 -5.60 4.42 17.60
N THR A 104 -4.41 4.02 18.04
CA THR A 104 -3.16 4.33 17.33
C THR A 104 -3.12 3.69 15.94
N ILE A 105 -3.48 2.40 15.85
CA ILE A 105 -3.56 1.67 14.56
C ILE A 105 -4.60 2.32 13.64
N SER A 106 -5.77 2.67 14.17
CA SER A 106 -6.86 3.33 13.44
C SER A 106 -6.43 4.69 12.87
N ASN A 107 -5.67 5.49 13.62
CA ASN A 107 -5.17 6.77 13.13
C ASN A 107 -4.22 6.57 11.95
N HIS A 108 -3.25 5.66 12.06
CA HIS A 108 -2.33 5.34 10.96
C HIS A 108 -3.07 4.82 9.72
N PHE A 109 -4.08 3.96 9.92
CA PHE A 109 -4.93 3.44 8.85
C PHE A 109 -5.72 4.54 8.13
N SER A 110 -6.38 5.41 8.89
CA SER A 110 -7.14 6.54 8.35
C SER A 110 -6.25 7.53 7.59
N ILE A 111 -5.07 7.83 8.13
CA ILE A 111 -4.06 8.65 7.45
C ILE A 111 -3.62 7.99 6.16
N ASN A 112 -3.34 6.68 6.16
CA ASN A 112 -2.96 5.94 4.96
C ASN A 112 -4.04 6.04 3.87
N ASN A 113 -5.31 5.84 4.21
CA ASN A 113 -6.40 5.93 3.24
C ASN A 113 -6.48 7.33 2.62
N LEU A 114 -6.37 8.38 3.43
CA LEU A 114 -6.41 9.76 2.94
C LEU A 114 -5.19 10.11 2.07
N LEU A 115 -3.99 9.71 2.48
CA LEU A 115 -2.78 9.91 1.68
C LEU A 115 -2.84 9.13 0.37
N HIS A 116 -3.38 7.91 0.38
CA HIS A 116 -3.59 7.13 -0.84
C HIS A 116 -4.57 7.82 -1.81
N VAL A 117 -5.66 8.40 -1.30
CA VAL A 117 -6.59 9.21 -2.10
C VAL A 117 -5.88 10.40 -2.73
N VAL A 118 -5.13 11.16 -1.93
CA VAL A 118 -4.39 12.33 -2.42
C VAL A 118 -3.37 11.92 -3.47
N PHE A 119 -2.63 10.83 -3.24
CA PHE A 119 -1.71 10.25 -4.22
C PHE A 119 -2.44 9.96 -5.55
N LEU A 120 -3.55 9.23 -5.52
CA LEU A 120 -4.29 8.89 -6.74
C LEU A 120 -4.76 10.14 -7.49
N VAL A 121 -5.33 11.12 -6.78
CA VAL A 121 -5.80 12.39 -7.36
C VAL A 121 -4.67 13.15 -8.06
N LEU A 122 -3.48 13.18 -7.47
CA LEU A 122 -2.29 13.81 -8.04
C LEU A 122 -1.75 13.02 -9.24
N PHE A 123 -1.67 11.69 -9.10
CA PHE A 123 -1.13 10.78 -10.10
C PHE A 123 -1.92 10.82 -11.41
N VAL A 124 -3.25 10.76 -11.34
CA VAL A 124 -4.11 10.85 -12.55
C VAL A 124 -4.04 12.20 -13.25
N ARG A 125 -3.52 13.24 -12.58
CA ARG A 125 -3.31 14.59 -13.13
C ARG A 125 -1.85 14.85 -13.54
N SER A 126 -1.02 13.80 -13.59
CA SER A 126 0.42 13.87 -13.88
C SER A 126 1.20 14.77 -12.93
N ALA A 127 0.70 15.03 -11.72
CA ALA A 127 1.39 15.82 -10.70
C ALA A 127 2.41 14.95 -9.94
N PHE A 128 3.30 14.27 -10.68
CA PHE A 128 4.11 13.17 -10.17
C PHE A 128 5.07 13.57 -9.05
N GLY A 129 5.62 14.79 -9.07
CA GLY A 129 6.47 15.29 -7.99
C GLY A 129 5.73 15.41 -6.65
N TRP A 130 4.49 15.92 -6.66
CA TRP A 130 3.67 15.97 -5.46
C TRP A 130 3.16 14.59 -5.04
N ALA A 131 2.83 13.74 -6.02
CA ALA A 131 2.46 12.34 -5.76
C ALA A 131 3.59 11.60 -5.03
N GLU A 132 4.84 11.82 -5.43
CA GLU A 132 6.03 11.24 -4.80
C GLU A 132 6.16 11.67 -3.33
N CYS A 133 6.02 12.98 -3.05
CA CYS A 133 6.07 13.48 -1.67
C CYS A 133 5.01 12.82 -0.77
N ILE A 134 3.79 12.60 -1.31
CA ILE A 134 2.70 11.96 -0.58
C ILE A 134 2.98 10.47 -0.35
N LEU A 135 3.55 9.77 -1.33
CA LEU A 135 3.97 8.38 -1.18
C LEU A 135 5.05 8.22 -0.12
N ILE A 136 6.07 9.08 -0.11
CA ILE A 136 7.14 9.07 0.90
C ILE A 136 6.56 9.34 2.30
N LEU A 137 5.69 10.34 2.43
CA LEU A 137 5.00 10.62 3.69
C LEU A 137 4.21 9.41 4.19
N ASN A 138 3.47 8.75 3.29
CA ASN A 138 2.70 7.58 3.64
C ASN A 138 3.57 6.37 3.98
N PHE A 139 4.74 6.23 3.34
CA PHE A 139 5.72 5.20 3.67
C PHE A 139 6.20 5.33 5.12
N PHE A 140 6.50 6.54 5.59
CA PHE A 140 6.85 6.77 6.98
C PHE A 140 5.69 6.45 7.93
N ASN A 141 4.47 6.90 7.61
CA ASN A 141 3.26 6.59 8.38
C ASN A 141 3.09 5.07 8.57
N LEU A 142 3.17 4.30 7.48
CA LEU A 142 3.03 2.84 7.50
C LEU A 142 4.23 2.12 8.12
N SER A 143 5.46 2.62 7.93
CA SER A 143 6.66 2.05 8.53
C SER A 143 6.65 2.17 10.05
N VAL A 144 6.19 3.32 10.59
CA VAL A 144 6.00 3.49 12.04
C VAL A 144 5.02 2.45 12.57
N LEU A 145 3.90 2.23 11.86
CA LEU A 145 2.90 1.23 12.22
C LEU A 145 3.49 -0.20 12.18
N TYR A 146 4.25 -0.52 11.13
CA TYR A 146 4.90 -1.81 10.92
C TYR A 146 5.91 -2.16 12.02
N PHE A 147 6.78 -1.21 12.38
CA PHE A 147 7.80 -1.44 13.41
C PHE A 147 7.22 -1.47 14.82
N LYS A 148 6.21 -0.65 15.13
CA LYS A 148 5.61 -0.59 16.47
C LYS A 148 4.70 -1.78 16.79
N HIS A 149 4.02 -2.33 15.78
CA HIS A 149 2.98 -3.34 15.98
C HIS A 149 3.28 -4.67 15.28
N SER A 150 4.53 -5.14 15.40
CA SER A 150 5.00 -6.39 14.78
C SER A 150 4.30 -7.67 15.27
N LYS A 151 3.56 -7.62 16.40
CA LYS A 151 2.90 -8.78 17.04
C LYS A 151 1.39 -8.85 16.84
N LEU A 152 0.81 -8.04 15.94
CA LEU A 152 -0.64 -8.11 15.66
C LEU A 152 -1.04 -9.46 15.06
N SER A 153 -2.33 -9.81 15.19
CA SER A 153 -2.88 -11.02 14.58
C SER A 153 -2.60 -11.04 13.07
N HIS A 154 -2.27 -12.21 12.54
CA HIS A 154 -1.76 -12.39 11.18
C HIS A 154 -2.66 -11.74 10.13
N PHE A 155 -3.99 -11.91 10.23
CA PHE A 155 -4.95 -11.34 9.29
C PHE A 155 -4.97 -9.80 9.31
N THR A 156 -5.12 -9.19 10.49
CA THR A 156 -5.11 -7.73 10.66
C THR A 156 -3.80 -7.12 10.19
N ARG A 157 -2.68 -7.79 10.49
CA ARG A 157 -1.35 -7.34 10.12
C ARG A 157 -1.16 -7.32 8.61
N ILE A 158 -1.68 -8.33 7.90
CA ILE A 158 -1.66 -8.37 6.43
C ILE A 158 -2.48 -7.21 5.86
N SER A 159 -3.74 -7.09 6.29
CA SER A 159 -4.69 -6.17 5.66
C SER A 159 -4.42 -4.69 5.96
N VAL A 160 -4.07 -4.38 7.21
CA VAL A 160 -3.92 -2.98 7.68
C VAL A 160 -2.50 -2.45 7.49
N ILE A 161 -1.49 -3.33 7.51
CA ILE A 161 -0.08 -2.92 7.57
C ILE A 161 0.68 -3.40 6.35
N CYS A 162 0.82 -4.72 6.18
CA CYS A 162 1.77 -5.26 5.21
C CYS A 162 1.34 -4.96 3.77
N GLY A 163 0.06 -5.12 3.45
CA GLY A 163 -0.44 -4.87 2.10
C GLY A 163 -0.33 -3.39 1.68
N PRO A 164 -0.84 -2.43 2.47
CA PRO A 164 -0.67 -1.02 2.12
C PRO A 164 0.81 -0.63 2.03
N LEU A 165 1.65 -1.12 2.93
CA LEU A 165 3.09 -0.82 2.93
C LEU A 165 3.83 -1.42 1.74
N ALA A 166 3.55 -2.67 1.38
CA ALA A 166 4.13 -3.33 0.21
C ALA A 166 3.80 -2.59 -1.09
N TRP A 167 2.53 -2.20 -1.26
CA TRP A 167 2.12 -1.36 -2.39
C TRP A 167 2.84 -0.02 -2.35
N ASN A 168 2.82 0.67 -1.20
CA ASN A 168 3.38 2.02 -1.10
C ASN A 168 4.89 2.03 -1.40
N PHE A 169 5.61 0.98 -1.03
CA PHE A 169 7.03 0.81 -1.35
C PHE A 169 7.26 0.71 -2.87
N ILE A 170 6.45 -0.09 -3.57
CA ILE A 170 6.54 -0.21 -5.03
C ILE A 170 6.07 1.06 -5.74
N ALA A 171 5.01 1.68 -5.23
CA ALA A 171 4.43 2.89 -5.80
C ALA A 171 5.40 4.07 -5.81
N ILE A 172 6.31 4.16 -4.82
CA ILE A 172 7.41 5.14 -4.80
C ILE A 172 8.27 5.00 -6.05
N PHE A 173 8.81 3.80 -6.29
CA PHE A 173 9.66 3.59 -7.46
C PHE A 173 8.91 3.70 -8.78
N TRP A 174 7.67 3.20 -8.81
CA TRP A 174 6.79 3.25 -9.97
C TRP A 174 6.45 4.69 -10.37
N ASN A 175 6.01 5.53 -9.42
CA ASN A 175 5.71 6.94 -9.68
C ASN A 175 6.97 7.72 -10.06
N TRP A 176 8.09 7.46 -9.37
CA TRP A 176 9.37 8.10 -9.71
C TRP A 176 9.78 7.81 -11.16
N GLU A 177 9.73 6.54 -11.59
CA GLU A 177 10.17 6.16 -12.94
C GLU A 177 9.26 6.75 -14.02
N ILE A 178 7.95 6.79 -13.77
CA ILE A 178 6.97 7.49 -14.61
C ILE A 178 7.28 8.99 -14.68
N ALA A 179 7.56 9.63 -13.54
CA ALA A 179 7.87 11.06 -13.47
C ALA A 179 9.09 11.43 -14.31
N VAL A 180 10.15 10.64 -14.19
CA VAL A 180 11.39 10.84 -14.95
C VAL A 180 11.15 10.57 -16.43
N THR A 181 10.48 9.47 -16.77
CA THR A 181 10.14 9.14 -18.17
C THR A 181 9.28 10.22 -18.81
N ALA A 182 8.34 10.81 -18.07
CA ALA A 182 7.51 11.91 -18.55
C ALA A 182 8.32 13.20 -18.80
N GLY A 183 9.39 13.44 -18.05
CA GLY A 183 10.22 14.63 -18.17
C GLY A 183 11.33 14.54 -19.23
N ILE A 184 12.03 13.40 -19.30
CA ILE A 184 13.22 13.25 -20.15
C ILE A 184 13.11 12.14 -21.22
N GLY A 185 11.97 11.44 -21.29
CA GLY A 185 11.76 10.30 -22.19
C GLY A 185 12.47 9.03 -21.71
N TYR A 186 12.02 7.87 -22.21
CA TYR A 186 12.61 6.57 -21.85
C TYR A 186 14.01 6.40 -22.47
N ASN A 187 14.97 5.89 -21.69
CA ASN A 187 16.35 5.63 -22.12
C ASN A 187 17.03 4.55 -21.26
N ASP A 188 18.24 4.14 -21.65
CA ASP A 188 19.04 3.11 -20.96
C ASP A 188 19.34 3.43 -19.49
N THR A 189 19.38 4.72 -19.12
CA THR A 189 19.61 5.11 -17.72
C THR A 189 18.38 4.82 -16.87
N ILE A 190 17.19 5.14 -17.38
CA ILE A 190 15.91 4.84 -16.71
C ILE A 190 15.74 3.32 -16.59
N GLU A 191 16.07 2.57 -17.63
CA GLU A 191 16.11 1.10 -17.62
C GLU A 191 16.98 0.56 -16.46
N GLY A 192 18.19 1.09 -16.32
CA GLY A 192 19.11 0.70 -15.25
C GLY A 192 18.55 0.98 -13.86
N PHE A 193 17.87 2.12 -13.67
CA PHE A 193 17.19 2.44 -12.41
C PHE A 193 15.99 1.52 -12.14
N GLY A 194 15.17 1.23 -13.15
CA GLY A 194 14.07 0.27 -13.02
C GLY A 194 14.56 -1.10 -12.54
N LEU A 195 15.65 -1.60 -13.13
CA LEU A 195 16.28 -2.85 -12.69
C LEU A 195 16.80 -2.76 -11.24
N PHE A 196 17.47 -1.67 -10.88
CA PHE A 196 17.95 -1.44 -9.52
C PHE A 196 16.78 -1.45 -8.51
N PHE A 197 15.66 -0.82 -8.84
CA PHE A 197 14.47 -0.81 -7.97
C PHE A 197 13.82 -2.18 -7.83
N VAL A 198 13.77 -2.99 -8.89
CA VAL A 198 13.29 -4.38 -8.78
C VAL A 198 14.11 -5.16 -7.74
N TRP A 199 15.43 -5.01 -7.73
CA TRP A 199 16.28 -5.63 -6.70
C TRP A 199 16.09 -5.02 -5.31
N ALA A 200 15.79 -3.73 -5.22
CA ALA A 200 15.44 -3.09 -3.95
C ALA A 200 14.15 -3.71 -3.34
N ILE A 201 13.19 -4.11 -4.17
CA ILE A 201 11.99 -4.86 -3.73
C ILE A 201 12.36 -6.18 -3.08
N LEU A 202 13.26 -6.96 -3.68
CA LEU A 202 13.78 -8.17 -3.06
C LEU A 202 14.47 -7.87 -1.73
N GLY A 203 15.35 -6.87 -1.71
CA GLY A 203 16.07 -6.46 -0.50
C GLY A 203 15.12 -6.13 0.65
N TYR A 204 14.04 -5.39 0.38
CA TYR A 204 13.02 -5.06 1.38
C TYR A 204 12.22 -6.29 1.85
N GLY A 205 11.90 -7.22 0.95
CA GLY A 205 11.26 -8.49 1.28
C GLY A 205 12.13 -9.39 2.17
N VAL A 206 13.41 -9.55 1.81
CA VAL A 206 14.40 -10.32 2.59
C VAL A 206 14.64 -9.68 3.96
N PHE A 207 14.81 -8.35 4.02
CA PHE A 207 14.91 -7.63 5.29
C PHE A 207 13.70 -7.90 6.19
N SER A 208 12.49 -7.81 5.64
CA SER A 208 11.25 -8.06 6.37
C SER A 208 11.16 -9.49 6.90
N LEU A 209 11.62 -10.46 6.12
CA LEU A 209 11.68 -11.86 6.53
C LEU A 209 12.73 -12.08 7.64
N LEU A 210 13.96 -11.59 7.47
CA LEU A 210 15.04 -11.85 8.42
C LEU A 210 14.81 -11.16 9.77
N VAL A 211 14.38 -9.90 9.75
CA VAL A 211 14.23 -9.09 10.98
C VAL A 211 12.90 -9.34 11.68
N PHE A 212 11.81 -9.46 10.94
CA PHE A 212 10.45 -9.56 11.50
C PHE A 212 9.81 -10.93 11.34
N GLN A 213 10.48 -11.88 10.68
CA GLN A 213 9.93 -13.19 10.33
C GLN A 213 8.60 -13.05 9.56
N ASP A 214 8.51 -11.98 8.75
CA ASP A 214 7.28 -11.61 8.05
C ASP A 214 7.18 -12.23 6.66
N LEU A 215 6.64 -13.44 6.61
CA LEU A 215 6.36 -14.11 5.36
C LEU A 215 5.32 -13.39 4.50
N ALA A 216 4.38 -12.68 5.13
CA ALA A 216 3.31 -12.03 4.41
C ALA A 216 3.81 -10.83 3.60
N MET A 217 4.67 -10.00 4.18
CA MET A 217 5.32 -8.91 3.46
C MET A 217 6.11 -9.43 2.25
N ALA A 218 6.92 -10.46 2.43
CA ALA A 218 7.69 -11.06 1.35
C ALA A 218 6.77 -11.60 0.23
N PHE A 219 5.66 -12.25 0.59
CA PHE A 219 4.70 -12.77 -0.38
C PHE A 219 3.98 -11.65 -1.17
N LEU A 220 3.56 -10.57 -0.48
CA LEU A 220 2.90 -9.43 -1.12
C LEU A 220 3.82 -8.72 -2.12
N LEU A 221 5.09 -8.52 -1.75
CA LEU A 221 6.10 -7.95 -2.65
C LEU A 221 6.40 -8.89 -3.82
N ALA A 222 6.48 -10.20 -3.59
CA ALA A 222 6.65 -11.19 -4.65
C ALA A 222 5.48 -11.18 -5.66
N TYR A 223 4.23 -11.06 -5.17
CA TYR A 223 3.05 -10.92 -6.02
C TYR A 223 3.13 -9.65 -6.90
N LEU A 224 3.50 -8.51 -6.30
CA LEU A 224 3.62 -7.26 -7.04
C LEU A 224 4.83 -7.28 -8.01
N CYS A 225 5.94 -7.92 -7.67
CA CYS A 225 7.01 -8.22 -8.63
C CYS A 225 6.51 -9.08 -9.79
N ALA A 226 5.70 -10.11 -9.53
CA ALA A 226 5.11 -10.91 -10.59
C ALA A 226 4.24 -10.06 -11.53
N SER A 227 3.52 -9.07 -11.00
CA SER A 227 2.75 -8.14 -11.85
C SER A 227 3.62 -7.25 -12.73
N ILE A 228 4.83 -6.86 -12.27
CA ILE A 228 5.83 -6.19 -13.12
C ILE A 228 6.31 -7.17 -14.21
N ALA A 229 6.73 -8.38 -13.84
CA ALA A 229 7.20 -9.38 -14.80
C ALA A 229 6.20 -9.65 -15.92
N VAL A 230 4.92 -9.81 -15.57
CA VAL A 230 3.84 -10.07 -16.53
C VAL A 230 3.69 -8.90 -17.50
N ALA A 231 3.67 -7.65 -17.01
CA ALA A 231 3.62 -6.49 -17.89
C ALA A 231 4.84 -6.39 -18.80
N GLN A 232 6.05 -6.54 -18.26
CA GLN A 232 7.28 -6.47 -19.06
C GLN A 232 7.34 -7.54 -20.15
N HIS A 233 6.85 -8.75 -19.85
CA HIS A 233 6.72 -9.82 -20.84
C HIS A 233 5.76 -9.46 -21.98
N PHE A 234 4.57 -8.93 -21.67
CA PHE A 234 3.59 -8.53 -22.68
C PHE A 234 3.99 -7.29 -23.48
N LEU A 235 4.76 -6.39 -22.90
CA LEU A 235 5.36 -5.24 -23.60
C LEU A 235 6.53 -5.66 -24.51
N GLN A 236 6.89 -6.95 -24.55
CA GLN A 236 8.01 -7.48 -25.35
C GLN A 236 9.33 -6.75 -25.07
N ARG A 237 9.51 -6.29 -23.83
CA ARG A 237 10.76 -5.66 -23.38
C ARG A 237 11.87 -6.71 -23.29
N SER A 238 13.11 -6.23 -23.33
CA SER A 238 14.31 -7.07 -23.20
C SER A 238 14.23 -8.03 -22.01
N ASP A 239 14.80 -9.22 -22.17
CA ASP A 239 14.84 -10.26 -21.13
C ASP A 239 15.40 -9.80 -19.79
N ARG A 240 16.23 -8.75 -19.83
CA ARG A 240 16.78 -8.08 -18.65
C ARG A 240 15.72 -7.48 -17.72
N MET A 241 14.54 -7.15 -18.23
CA MET A 241 13.48 -6.48 -17.49
C MET A 241 12.49 -7.45 -16.85
N TRP A 242 12.20 -8.58 -17.50
CA TRP A 242 11.20 -9.53 -17.00
C TRP A 242 11.79 -10.70 -16.19
N ILE A 243 13.06 -11.09 -16.40
CA ILE A 243 13.68 -12.19 -15.64
C ILE A 243 13.85 -11.88 -14.14
N PRO A 244 14.43 -10.74 -13.72
CA PRO A 244 14.61 -10.43 -12.30
C PRO A 244 13.30 -10.46 -11.48
N PRO A 245 12.19 -9.83 -11.91
CA PRO A 245 10.94 -9.92 -11.17
C PRO A 245 10.35 -11.34 -11.15
N VAL A 246 10.55 -12.17 -12.19
CA VAL A 246 10.20 -13.60 -12.16
C VAL A 246 11.01 -14.36 -11.10
N VAL A 247 12.33 -14.12 -11.03
CA VAL A 247 13.20 -14.76 -10.03
C VAL A 247 12.71 -14.40 -8.62
N ILE A 248 12.44 -13.13 -8.35
CA ILE A 248 11.94 -12.67 -7.05
C ILE A 248 10.58 -13.31 -6.72
N ALA A 249 9.65 -13.34 -7.69
CA ALA A 249 8.35 -13.97 -7.52
C ALA A 249 8.47 -15.46 -7.18
N SER A 250 9.37 -16.18 -7.86
CA SER A 250 9.61 -17.61 -7.64
C SER A 250 10.22 -17.89 -6.26
N MET A 251 11.18 -17.08 -5.81
CA MET A 251 11.76 -17.18 -4.47
C MET A 251 10.71 -16.99 -3.38
N GLY A 252 9.78 -16.04 -3.56
CA GLY A 252 8.68 -15.83 -2.61
C GLY A 252 7.81 -17.08 -2.42
N TYR A 253 7.56 -17.83 -3.49
CA TYR A 253 6.80 -19.08 -3.43
C TYR A 253 7.56 -20.21 -2.69
N ASP A 254 8.87 -20.33 -2.91
CA ASP A 254 9.67 -21.37 -2.26
C ASP A 254 9.92 -21.11 -0.77
N ILE A 255 10.09 -19.84 -0.38
CA ILE A 255 10.16 -19.45 1.04
C ILE A 255 8.89 -19.87 1.79
N GLN A 256 7.73 -19.76 1.14
CA GLN A 256 6.45 -20.19 1.71
C GLN A 256 6.39 -21.71 1.98
N LYS A 257 7.04 -22.52 1.14
CA LYS A 257 7.14 -23.98 1.36
C LYS A 257 8.10 -24.30 2.50
N TRP A 258 9.17 -23.53 2.65
CA TRP A 258 10.19 -23.76 3.67
C TRP A 258 9.66 -23.44 5.08
N CYS A 259 8.93 -22.34 5.25
CA CYS A 259 8.35 -21.96 6.55
C CYS A 259 7.16 -22.82 7.01
N ARG A 260 6.64 -23.72 6.16
CA ARG A 260 5.56 -24.67 6.54
C ARG A 260 6.08 -26.03 7.01
N LYS A 261 7.40 -26.27 6.96
CA LYS A 261 8.05 -27.46 7.53
C LYS A 261 8.58 -27.12 8.92
#